data_AF-A0A1B8DM77-F1
#
_entry.id   AF-A0A1B8DM77-F1
#
_cell.length_a   1.000
_cell.length_b   1.000
_cell.length_c   1.000
_cell.angle_alpha   90.00
_cell.angle_beta   90.00
_cell.angle_gamma   90.00
#
_symmetry.space_group_name_H-M   'P 1'
#
loop_
_entity.id
_entity.type
_entity.pdbx_description
1 polymer ?
#
loop_
_entity_poly.entity_id
_entity_poly.type
_entity_poly.pdbx_seq_one_letter_code
_entity_poly.pdbx_strand_id
1 'polypeptide(L)'
;MSSSKQVKIQQRLRLSERINHEGVEMPACSHCSRRGTKCVVSGDSRRCSECVTRNARCDYAGPSVQDWVKLQREEDRLVAAGAVAEEQAMAAHRLADEAHRSIVQAHRSANEAISRMRRIRLQQKLLKE
;
A
#
# COMPACT_ATOMS: atom_id res chain seq x y z
N MET A 1 23.61 29.54 45.36
CA MET A 1 23.13 28.28 44.74
C MET A 1 22.91 28.52 43.25
N SER A 2 23.28 27.58 42.34
CA SER A 2 22.60 27.32 41.02
C SER A 2 23.43 27.22 39.72
N SER A 3 24.77 27.34 39.67
CA SER A 3 25.54 27.12 38.41
C SER A 3 25.27 25.73 37.79
N SER A 4 25.24 24.68 38.62
CA SER A 4 24.95 23.30 38.17
C SER A 4 23.54 23.13 37.56
N LYS A 5 22.53 23.91 38.00
CA LYS A 5 21.17 23.82 37.44
C LYS A 5 21.11 24.39 36.02
N GLN A 6 21.77 25.51 35.77
CA GLN A 6 21.81 26.14 34.45
C GLN A 6 22.51 25.25 33.41
N VAL A 7 23.62 24.62 33.79
CA VAL A 7 24.34 23.68 32.92
C VAL A 7 23.44 22.51 32.51
N LYS A 8 22.71 21.90 33.46
CA LYS A 8 21.77 20.80 33.16
C LYS A 8 20.64 21.23 32.23
N ILE A 9 20.12 22.45 32.38
CA ILE A 9 19.08 22.99 31.49
C ILE A 9 19.62 23.15 30.07
N GLN A 10 20.79 23.75 29.91
CA GLN A 10 21.42 23.91 28.58
C GLN A 10 21.71 22.57 27.90
N GLN A 11 22.18 21.57 28.65
CA GLN A 11 22.40 20.22 28.12
C GLN A 11 21.12 19.59 27.55
N ARG A 12 19.98 19.74 28.24
CA ARG A 12 18.70 19.22 27.73
C ARG A 12 18.24 19.94 26.47
N LEU A 13 18.38 21.27 26.43
CA LEU A 13 17.98 22.05 25.25
C LEU A 13 18.80 21.64 24.02
N ARG A 14 20.13 21.52 24.17
CA ARG A 14 21.00 21.02 23.09
C ARG A 14 20.63 19.62 22.62
N LEU A 15 20.28 18.72 23.54
CA LEU A 15 19.81 17.39 23.17
C LEU A 15 18.47 17.45 22.42
N SER A 16 17.52 18.26 22.89
CA SER A 16 16.23 18.43 22.21
C SER A 16 16.39 19.04 20.82
N GLU A 17 17.27 20.02 20.65
CA GLU A 17 17.58 20.63 19.35
C GLU A 17 18.15 19.59 18.39
N ARG A 18 19.10 18.77 18.85
CA ARG A 18 19.67 17.68 18.05
C ARG A 18 18.59 16.68 17.62
N ILE A 19 17.75 16.21 18.55
CA ILE A 19 16.66 15.29 18.24
C ILE A 19 15.67 15.92 17.25
N ASN A 20 15.37 17.22 17.38
CA ASN A 20 14.49 17.91 16.43
C ASN A 20 15.09 18.02 15.03
N HIS A 21 16.42 18.14 14.92
CA HIS A 21 17.10 18.31 13.64
C HIS A 21 17.35 16.97 12.93
N GLU A 22 17.75 15.94 13.68
CA GLU A 22 18.17 14.63 13.14
C GLU A 22 17.08 13.55 13.26
N GLY A 23 16.07 13.79 14.10
CA GLY A 23 15.03 12.82 14.41
C GLY A 23 13.90 12.75 13.37
N VAL A 24 13.06 11.75 13.56
CA VAL A 24 11.89 11.47 12.72
C VAL A 24 10.62 11.77 13.51
N GLU A 25 9.65 12.40 12.85
CA GLU A 25 8.31 12.58 13.41
C GLU A 25 7.60 11.23 13.51
N MET A 26 7.22 10.85 14.73
CA MET A 26 6.56 9.58 15.05
C MET A 26 5.19 9.84 15.67
N PRO A 27 4.31 8.81 15.71
CA PRO A 27 3.07 8.87 16.47
C PRO A 27 3.30 9.40 17.88
N ALA A 28 2.38 10.26 18.33
CA ALA A 28 2.57 10.99 19.57
C ALA A 28 2.58 10.07 20.79
N CYS A 29 3.63 10.19 21.62
CA CYS A 29 3.63 9.60 22.97
C CYS A 29 2.51 10.19 23.84
N SER A 30 2.17 9.57 24.97
CA SER A 30 1.05 10.01 25.82
C SER A 30 1.17 11.48 26.25
N HIS A 31 2.39 11.95 26.50
CA HIS A 31 2.62 13.35 26.87
C HIS A 31 2.36 14.31 25.70
N CYS A 32 2.90 13.99 24.53
CA CYS A 32 2.75 14.81 23.32
C CYS A 32 1.30 14.79 22.81
N SER A 33 0.62 13.64 22.89
CA SER A 33 -0.77 13.46 22.49
C SER A 33 -1.70 14.37 23.30
N ARG A 34 -1.57 14.40 24.62
CA ARG A 34 -2.36 15.30 25.50
C ARG A 34 -2.14 16.79 25.23
N ARG A 35 -0.97 17.16 24.68
CA ARG A 35 -0.60 18.54 24.41
C ARG A 35 -0.80 18.96 22.95
N GLY A 36 -1.13 18.02 22.07
CA GLY A 36 -1.21 18.27 20.63
C GLY A 36 0.12 18.69 20.01
N THR A 37 1.25 18.24 20.57
CA THR A 37 2.60 18.57 20.05
C THR A 37 3.17 17.44 19.22
N LYS A 38 4.02 17.78 18.24
CA LYS A 38 4.78 16.80 17.46
C LYS A 38 5.71 15.97 18.34
N CYS A 39 5.83 14.68 18.03
CA CYS A 39 6.70 13.76 18.75
C CYS A 39 7.86 13.36 17.84
N VAL A 40 8.95 14.12 17.91
CA VAL A 40 10.17 13.84 17.13
C VAL A 40 11.12 13.02 17.99
N VAL A 41 11.58 11.90 17.45
CA VAL A 41 12.45 10.94 18.16
C VAL A 41 13.70 10.66 17.35
N SER A 42 14.79 10.34 18.04
CA SER A 42 16.05 9.93 17.43
C SER A 42 16.46 8.59 18.03
N GLY A 43 17.19 7.77 17.28
CA GLY A 43 17.64 6.45 17.71
C GLY A 43 18.60 6.48 18.92
N ASP A 44 19.26 7.61 19.16
CA ASP A 44 20.20 7.82 20.26
C ASP A 44 19.52 8.28 21.57
N SER A 45 18.21 8.58 21.55
CA SER A 45 17.47 9.07 22.71
C SER A 45 16.26 8.19 23.04
N ARG A 46 16.11 7.85 24.32
CA ARG A 46 14.92 7.15 24.84
C ARG A 46 13.70 8.06 25.00
N ARG A 47 13.79 9.35 24.66
CA ARG A 47 12.73 10.36 24.80
C ARG A 47 12.64 11.21 23.55
N CYS A 48 11.43 11.60 23.18
CA CYS A 48 11.23 12.59 22.12
C CYS A 48 11.72 13.99 22.53
N SER A 49 11.95 14.86 21.55
CA SER A 49 12.45 16.22 21.74
C SER A 49 11.64 17.03 22.77
N GLU A 50 10.31 17.04 22.65
CA GLU A 50 9.44 17.78 23.59
C GLU A 50 9.56 17.24 25.02
N CYS A 51 9.59 15.91 25.18
CA CYS A 51 9.75 15.30 26.51
C CYS A 51 11.14 15.57 27.10
N VAL A 52 12.19 15.67 26.27
CA VAL A 52 13.53 16.09 26.73
C VAL A 52 13.51 17.54 27.21
N THR A 53 12.92 18.45 26.43
CA THR A 53 12.83 19.89 26.76
C THR A 53 12.09 20.11 28.08
N ARG A 54 10.94 19.47 28.23
CA ARG A 54 10.08 19.56 29.42
C ARG A 54 10.57 18.73 30.60
N ASN A 55 11.58 17.89 30.38
CA ASN A 55 12.03 16.88 31.34
C ASN A 55 10.86 15.98 31.81
N ALA A 56 9.98 15.62 30.88
CA ALA A 56 8.85 14.74 31.12
C ALA A 56 9.23 13.27 30.86
N ARG A 57 8.41 12.35 31.39
CA ARG A 57 8.48 10.93 31.02
C ARG A 57 7.94 10.79 29.60
N CYS A 58 8.73 10.13 28.76
CA CYS A 58 8.32 9.73 27.42
C CYS A 58 8.04 8.23 27.45
N ASP A 59 6.87 7.83 27.01
CA ASP A 59 6.45 6.45 26.79
C ASP A 59 6.47 6.08 25.29
N TYR A 60 7.22 6.85 24.50
CA TYR A 60 7.51 6.46 23.13
C TYR A 60 8.23 5.11 23.12
N ALA A 61 7.62 4.16 22.42
CA ALA A 61 8.24 2.91 22.02
C ALA A 61 8.03 2.76 20.52
N GLY A 62 9.11 2.54 19.78
CA GLY A 62 8.99 2.05 18.41
C GLY A 62 8.35 0.65 18.40
N PRO A 63 7.99 0.12 17.21
CA PRO A 63 7.50 -1.25 17.10
C PRO A 63 8.48 -2.22 17.75
N SER A 64 7.96 -3.19 18.50
CA SER A 64 8.81 -4.21 19.11
C SER A 64 9.42 -5.10 18.05
N VAL A 65 10.48 -5.84 18.39
CA VAL A 65 11.06 -6.86 17.47
C VAL A 65 9.99 -7.86 17.02
N GLN A 66 9.04 -8.21 17.90
CA GLN A 66 7.93 -9.09 17.53
C GLN A 66 6.97 -8.45 16.52
N ASP A 67 6.73 -7.14 16.64
CA ASP A 67 5.90 -6.41 15.68
C ASP A 67 6.59 -6.34 14.31
N TRP A 68 7.91 -6.13 14.28
CA TRP A 68 8.69 -6.20 13.04
C TRP A 68 8.62 -7.58 12.39
N VAL A 69 8.75 -8.66 13.17
CA VAL A 69 8.62 -10.03 12.65
C VAL A 69 7.20 -10.28 12.09
N LYS A 70 6.16 -9.77 12.74
CA LYS A 70 4.78 -9.89 12.23
C LYS A 70 4.61 -9.13 10.92
N LEU A 71 5.14 -7.90 10.83
CA LEU A 71 5.10 -7.11 9.62
C LEU A 71 5.81 -7.81 8.47
N GLN A 72 7.01 -8.35 8.70
CA GLN A 72 7.74 -9.09 7.67
C GLN A 72 6.95 -10.30 7.17
N ARG A 73 6.36 -11.08 8.08
CA ARG A 73 5.54 -12.24 7.70
C ARG A 73 4.31 -11.85 6.89
N GLU A 74 3.68 -10.72 7.23
CA GLU A 74 2.53 -10.24 6.47
C GLU A 74 2.96 -9.73 5.09
N GLU A 75 4.10 -9.05 4.99
CA GLU A 75 4.68 -8.65 3.71
C GLU A 75 4.96 -9.87 2.82
N ASP A 76 5.63 -10.90 3.35
CA ASP A 76 5.92 -12.13 2.63
C ASP A 76 4.63 -12.83 2.16
N ARG A 77 3.60 -12.84 3.03
CA ARG A 77 2.27 -13.40 2.72
C ARG A 77 1.60 -12.62 1.58
N LEU A 78 1.66 -11.30 1.61
CA LEU A 78 1.07 -10.43 0.59
C LEU A 78 1.78 -10.57 -0.75
N VAL A 79 3.11 -10.69 -0.75
CA VAL A 79 3.89 -10.94 -1.97
C VAL A 79 3.49 -12.28 -2.61
N ALA A 80 3.43 -13.34 -1.80
CA ALA A 80 3.02 -14.66 -2.29
C ALA A 80 1.58 -14.66 -2.83
N ALA A 81 0.65 -14.02 -2.11
CA ALA A 81 -0.74 -13.89 -2.54
C ALA A 81 -0.87 -13.07 -3.84
N GLY A 82 -0.08 -12.00 -3.97
CA GLY A 82 -0.03 -11.16 -5.17
C GLY A 82 0.42 -11.94 -6.40
N ALA A 83 1.48 -12.73 -6.29
CA ALA A 83 1.99 -13.56 -7.39
C ALA A 83 0.94 -14.56 -7.89
N VAL A 84 0.23 -15.23 -6.97
CA VAL A 84 -0.86 -16.16 -7.31
C VAL A 84 -2.01 -15.45 -8.03
N ALA A 85 -2.42 -14.28 -7.51
CA ALA A 85 -3.50 -13.51 -8.11
C ALA A 85 -3.13 -13.02 -9.52
N GLU A 86 -1.88 -12.60 -9.73
CA GLU A 86 -1.38 -12.19 -11.03
C GLU A 86 -1.38 -13.34 -12.05
N GLU A 87 -0.91 -14.52 -11.64
CA GLU A 87 -0.95 -15.73 -12.49
C GLU A 87 -2.39 -16.10 -12.88
N GLN A 88 -3.31 -16.08 -11.92
CA GLN A 88 -4.73 -16.34 -12.16
C GLN A 88 -5.35 -15.33 -13.13
N ALA A 89 -5.05 -14.03 -12.96
CA ALA A 89 -5.53 -12.99 -13.84
C ALA A 89 -5.02 -13.17 -15.28
N MET A 90 -3.72 -13.49 -15.43
CA MET A 90 -3.13 -13.78 -16.74
C MET A 90 -3.77 -15.01 -17.39
N ALA A 91 -3.98 -16.10 -16.64
CA ALA A 91 -4.62 -17.29 -17.15
C ALA A 91 -6.07 -17.02 -17.60
N ALA A 92 -6.83 -16.29 -16.78
CA ALA A 92 -8.20 -15.89 -17.12
C ALA A 92 -8.25 -15.02 -18.38
N HIS A 93 -7.31 -14.08 -18.54
CA HIS A 93 -7.22 -13.25 -19.74
C HIS A 93 -6.97 -14.08 -20.99
N ARG A 94 -6.05 -15.06 -20.94
CA ARG A 94 -5.79 -15.96 -22.08
C ARG A 94 -7.04 -16.73 -22.50
N LEU A 95 -7.77 -17.27 -21.52
CA LEU A 95 -9.02 -17.98 -21.79
C LEU A 95 -10.09 -17.06 -22.40
N ALA A 96 -10.18 -15.81 -21.92
CA ALA A 96 -11.09 -14.82 -22.47
C ALA A 96 -10.73 -14.46 -23.93
N ASP A 97 -9.45 -14.30 -24.25
CA ASP A 97 -8.98 -14.04 -25.62
C ASP A 97 -9.30 -15.20 -26.56
N GLU A 98 -9.10 -16.44 -26.12
CA GLU A 98 -9.44 -17.64 -26.89
C GLU A 98 -10.95 -17.74 -27.14
N ALA A 99 -11.76 -17.51 -26.10
CA ALA A 99 -13.22 -17.49 -26.23
C ALA A 99 -13.67 -16.38 -27.20
N HIS A 100 -13.07 -15.19 -27.11
CA HIS A 100 -13.37 -14.08 -28.00
C HIS A 100 -13.08 -14.43 -29.47
N ARG A 101 -11.91 -15.03 -29.76
CA ARG A 101 -11.57 -15.48 -31.12
C ARG A 101 -12.58 -16.51 -31.65
N SER A 102 -12.99 -17.46 -30.80
CA SER A 102 -13.99 -18.47 -31.15
C SER A 102 -15.34 -17.84 -31.49
N ILE A 103 -15.80 -16.87 -30.67
CA ILE A 103 -17.04 -16.12 -30.92
C ILE A 103 -16.96 -15.36 -32.25
N VAL A 104 -15.85 -14.67 -32.51
CA VAL A 104 -15.67 -13.92 -33.77
C VAL A 104 -15.72 -14.85 -34.98
N GLN A 105 -15.10 -16.02 -34.91
CA GLN A 105 -15.12 -17.01 -35.98
C GLN A 105 -16.53 -17.59 -36.20
N ALA A 106 -17.23 -17.94 -35.13
CA ALA A 106 -18.61 -18.42 -35.18
C ALA A 106 -19.56 -17.35 -35.76
N HIS A 107 -19.36 -16.08 -35.39
CA HIS A 107 -20.13 -14.97 -35.93
C HIS A 107 -19.93 -14.82 -37.44
N ARG A 108 -18.68 -14.91 -37.91
CA ARG A 108 -18.36 -14.86 -39.34
C ARG A 108 -19.02 -16.00 -40.12
N SER A 109 -18.89 -17.24 -39.65
CA SER A 109 -19.46 -18.41 -40.33
C SER A 109 -20.99 -18.35 -40.38
N ALA A 110 -21.63 -17.86 -39.32
CA ALA A 110 -23.07 -17.62 -39.29
C ALA A 110 -23.50 -16.59 -40.35
N ASN A 111 -22.79 -15.46 -40.46
CA ASN A 111 -23.10 -14.43 -41.45
C ASN A 111 -22.95 -14.93 -42.90
N GLU A 112 -21.91 -15.74 -43.17
CA GLU A 112 -21.74 -16.38 -44.46
C GLU A 112 -22.89 -17.36 -44.78
N ALA A 113 -23.30 -18.16 -43.80
CA ALA A 113 -24.42 -19.09 -43.95
C ALA A 113 -25.76 -18.35 -44.19
N ILE A 114 -26.02 -17.27 -43.46
CA ILE A 114 -27.20 -16.42 -43.67
C ILE A 114 -27.20 -15.83 -45.08
N SER A 115 -26.04 -15.33 -45.55
CA SER A 115 -25.90 -14.78 -46.90
C SER A 115 -26.16 -15.83 -47.98
N ARG A 116 -25.64 -17.05 -47.82
CA ARG A 116 -25.92 -18.19 -48.70
C ARG A 116 -27.41 -18.54 -48.72
N MET A 117 -28.03 -18.63 -47.54
CA MET A 117 -29.46 -18.94 -47.39
C MET A 117 -30.32 -17.92 -48.13
N ARG A 118 -30.02 -16.62 -48.00
CA ARG A 118 -30.74 -15.55 -48.71
C ARG A 118 -30.67 -15.72 -50.23
N ARG A 119 -29.48 -16.02 -50.77
CA ARG A 119 -29.30 -16.25 -52.22
C ARG A 119 -30.13 -17.43 -52.72
N ILE A 120 -30.08 -18.56 -52.02
CA ILE A 120 -30.86 -19.76 -52.40
C ILE A 120 -32.36 -19.46 -52.38
N ARG A 121 -32.86 -18.76 -51.36
CA ARG A 121 -34.27 -18.37 -51.28
C ARG A 121 -34.70 -17.47 -52.44
N LEU A 122 -33.83 -16.56 -52.89
CA LEU A 122 -34.11 -15.71 -54.05
C LEU A 122 -34.19 -16.55 -55.34
N GLN A 123 -33.22 -17.44 -55.56
CA GLN A 123 -33.22 -18.35 -56.71
C GLN A 123 -34.47 -19.24 -56.76
N GLN A 124 -34.89 -19.78 -55.60
CA GLN A 124 -36.11 -20.59 -55.50
C GLN A 124 -37.39 -19.83 -55.82
N LYS A 125 -37.45 -18.51 -55.59
CA LYS A 125 -38.60 -17.69 -55.97
C LYS A 125 -38.66 -17.50 -57.49
N LEU A 126 -37.52 -17.17 -58.10
CA LEU A 126 -37.42 -16.96 -59.54
C LEU A 126 -37.75 -18.20 -60.37
N LEU A 127 -37.48 -19.41 -59.86
CA LEU A 127 -37.82 -20.67 -60.53
C LEU A 127 -39.32 -21.03 -60.45
N LYS A 128 -40.10 -20.31 -59.64
CA LYS A 128 -41.54 -20.56 -59.45
C LYS A 128 -42.43 -19.54 -60.20
N GLU A 129 -41.82 -18.57 -60.86
CA GLU A 129 -42.47 -17.60 -61.77
C GLU A 129 -42.30 -18.06 -63.21
#